data_AF-A0A8J4YTW2-F1
#
_entry.id   AF-A0A8J4YTW2-F1
#
_cell.length_a   1.000
_cell.length_b   1.000
_cell.length_c   1.000
_cell.angle_alpha   90.00
_cell.angle_beta   90.00
_cell.angle_gamma   90.00
#
_symmetry.space_group_name_H-M   'P 1'
#
loop_
_entity.id
_entity.type
_entity.pdbx_description
1 polymer ?
#
loop_
_entity_poly.entity_id
_entity_poly.type
_entity_poly.pdbx_seq_one_letter_code
_entity_poly.pdbx_strand_id
1 'polypeptide(L)'
;MAVSKELRGRKVDISEPPPAVQRQASRRPATRSATKTFLIGYPSSSISGSQLPTNRQAFQYFLHLQSLPENTGNPKNQDLANETVEAIIPFWQMARIKTMTKYNAAQHFMTLHKKHRDLARNKGRTGDPGGKRSAFVLELDSLFDIGASDAIQE
;
A
#
# COMPACT_ATOMS: atom_id res chain seq x y z
N MET A 1 38.88 72.85 44.49
CA MET A 1 40.32 72.47 44.51
C MET A 1 40.44 70.97 44.36
N ALA A 2 41.46 70.54 43.61
CA ALA A 2 42.17 69.26 43.68
C ALA A 2 41.45 67.97 43.24
N VAL A 3 41.93 67.51 42.07
CA VAL A 3 42.00 66.14 41.54
C VAL A 3 42.77 65.21 42.50
N SER A 4 42.41 63.91 42.60
CA SER A 4 43.37 62.79 42.57
C SER A 4 42.77 61.38 42.69
N LYS A 5 43.09 60.57 41.66
CA LYS A 5 43.64 59.19 41.67
C LYS A 5 42.83 57.97 42.17
N GLU A 6 42.43 57.15 41.19
CA GLU A 6 42.92 55.79 40.88
C GLU A 6 43.08 54.74 42.00
N LEU A 7 42.35 53.61 41.91
CA LEU A 7 42.88 52.27 41.58
C LEU A 7 41.90 51.12 41.95
N ARG A 8 41.86 50.12 41.06
CA ARG A 8 41.69 48.67 41.27
C ARG A 8 40.33 48.10 41.69
N GLY A 9 39.84 47.19 40.85
CA GLY A 9 38.87 46.17 41.26
C GLY A 9 38.34 45.32 40.09
N ARG A 10 39.18 44.41 39.57
CA ARG A 10 38.78 43.39 38.59
C ARG A 10 38.18 42.20 39.37
N LYS A 11 36.91 41.83 39.13
CA LYS A 11 36.32 40.54 39.56
C LYS A 11 35.27 40.09 38.52
N VAL A 12 35.73 39.39 37.49
CA VAL A 12 35.43 37.97 37.12
C VAL A 12 33.94 37.62 36.98
N ASP A 13 33.60 37.27 35.73
CA ASP A 13 32.42 36.59 35.23
C ASP A 13 32.03 35.31 35.98
N ILE A 14 30.75 34.96 35.84
CA ILE A 14 30.18 33.64 35.46
C ILE A 14 28.84 33.48 36.20
N SER A 15 27.75 33.89 35.56
CA SER A 15 26.41 33.40 35.89
C SER A 15 25.93 32.54 34.71
N GLU A 16 26.20 31.24 34.78
CA GLU A 16 25.65 30.26 33.85
C GLU A 16 24.27 29.83 34.38
N PRO A 17 23.16 29.97 33.61
CA PRO A 17 21.87 29.44 34.00
C PRO A 17 21.82 27.91 33.79
N PRO A 18 21.02 27.17 34.58
CA PRO A 18 21.01 25.70 34.55
C PRO A 18 20.47 25.13 33.23
N PRO A 19 20.87 23.90 32.85
CA PRO A 19 20.54 23.33 31.55
C PRO A 19 19.03 23.10 31.42
N ALA A 20 18.47 23.60 30.32
CA ALA A 20 17.09 23.35 29.93
C ALA A 20 16.89 21.84 29.75
N VAL A 21 15.99 21.26 30.55
CA VAL A 21 15.50 19.88 30.38
C VAL A 21 14.89 19.78 28.99
N GLN A 22 15.63 19.20 28.05
CA GLN A 22 15.11 18.81 26.75
C GLN A 22 14.06 17.73 27.00
N ARG A 23 12.78 18.12 27.00
CA ARG A 23 11.66 17.20 26.87
C ARG A 23 11.86 16.46 25.55
N GLN A 24 12.50 15.29 25.61
CA GLN A 24 12.47 14.35 24.51
C GLN A 24 11.00 14.02 24.27
N ALA A 25 10.43 14.63 23.24
CA ALA A 25 9.17 14.20 22.68
C ALA A 25 9.37 12.74 22.31
N SER A 26 8.80 11.86 23.13
CA SER A 26 8.69 10.43 22.87
C SER A 26 8.08 10.28 21.48
N ARG A 27 8.94 10.07 20.47
CA ARG A 27 8.51 9.76 19.11
C ARG A 27 7.81 8.42 19.23
N ARG A 28 6.48 8.47 19.32
CA ARG A 28 5.64 7.28 19.17
C ARG A 28 6.07 6.64 17.85
N PRO A 29 6.47 5.36 17.82
CA PRO A 29 6.67 4.70 16.54
C PRO A 29 5.35 4.82 15.78
N ALA A 30 5.37 5.52 14.65
CA ALA A 30 4.22 5.59 13.76
C ALA A 30 4.05 4.20 13.14
N THR A 31 3.34 3.33 13.84
CA THR A 31 2.77 2.12 13.24
C THR A 31 1.79 2.61 12.19
N ARG A 32 2.23 2.68 10.93
CA ARG A 32 1.35 2.89 9.77
C ARG A 32 0.50 1.61 9.68
N SER A 33 -0.53 1.52 10.50
CA SER A 33 -1.46 0.39 10.52
C SER A 33 -1.97 0.23 9.10
N ALA A 34 -1.78 -0.96 8.52
CA ALA A 34 -2.33 -1.26 7.20
C ALA A 34 -3.83 -0.97 7.22
N THR A 35 -4.26 0.06 6.50
CA THR A 35 -5.67 0.47 6.50
C THR A 35 -6.47 -0.60 5.78
N LYS A 36 -7.50 -1.13 6.44
CA LYS A 36 -8.42 -2.10 5.84
C LYS A 36 -9.15 -1.46 4.66
N THR A 37 -8.89 -1.96 3.47
CA THR A 37 -9.57 -1.56 2.24
C THR A 37 -10.93 -2.23 2.15
N PHE A 38 -11.94 -1.45 1.74
CA PHE A 38 -13.32 -1.89 1.58
C PHE A 38 -13.41 -3.18 0.73
N LEU A 39 -14.09 -4.21 1.25
CA LEU A 39 -14.29 -5.56 0.68
C LEU A 39 -13.03 -6.42 0.44
N ILE A 40 -11.85 -5.83 0.28
CA ILE A 40 -10.61 -6.55 -0.05
C ILE A 40 -9.87 -7.02 1.20
N GLY A 41 -9.82 -6.20 2.26
CA GLY A 41 -9.04 -6.46 3.47
C GLY A 41 -7.75 -5.66 3.51
N TYR A 42 -6.64 -6.28 3.90
CA TYR A 42 -5.36 -5.60 4.10
C TYR A 42 -4.43 -5.77 2.89
N PRO A 43 -3.61 -4.76 2.55
CA PRO A 43 -2.51 -4.94 1.62
C PRO A 43 -1.57 -6.07 2.05
N SER A 44 -1.03 -6.82 1.09
CA SER A 44 -0.05 -7.90 1.31
C SER A 44 1.16 -7.66 0.44
N SER A 45 2.37 -7.74 1.01
CA SER A 45 3.62 -7.57 0.26
C SER A 45 4.02 -8.79 -0.57
N SER A 46 3.28 -9.90 -0.45
CA SER A 46 3.56 -11.11 -1.20
C SER A 46 2.27 -11.82 -1.59
N ILE A 47 2.36 -12.50 -2.72
CA ILE A 47 1.38 -13.50 -3.16
C ILE A 47 1.93 -14.83 -2.67
N SER A 48 1.27 -15.47 -1.72
CA SER A 48 1.77 -16.66 -1.05
C SER A 48 0.88 -17.87 -1.32
N GLY A 49 1.50 -19.04 -1.49
CA GLY A 49 0.80 -20.33 -1.52
C GLY A 49 1.39 -21.31 -2.54
N SER A 50 0.98 -22.57 -2.44
CA SER A 50 1.23 -23.61 -3.44
C SER A 50 0.13 -23.68 -4.52
N GLN A 51 -0.87 -22.80 -4.42
CA GLN A 51 -2.04 -22.75 -5.29
C GLN A 51 -1.97 -21.54 -6.22
N LEU A 52 -2.77 -21.56 -7.29
CA LEU A 52 -2.89 -20.41 -8.16
C LEU A 52 -3.54 -19.23 -7.42
N PRO A 53 -3.07 -17.98 -7.64
CA PRO A 53 -3.56 -16.83 -6.87
C PRO A 53 -5.04 -16.51 -7.11
N THR A 54 -5.74 -16.11 -6.06
CA THR A 54 -7.10 -15.57 -6.17
C THR A 54 -7.11 -14.11 -6.60
N ASN A 55 -8.27 -13.65 -7.08
CA ASN A 55 -8.53 -12.23 -7.36
C ASN A 55 -8.22 -11.35 -6.14
N ARG A 56 -8.52 -11.81 -4.92
CA ARG A 56 -8.22 -11.13 -3.66
C ARG A 56 -6.72 -10.97 -3.45
N GLN A 57 -5.93 -12.04 -3.64
CA GLN A 57 -4.48 -11.98 -3.43
C GLN A 57 -3.81 -11.03 -4.43
N ALA A 58 -4.23 -11.06 -5.70
CA ALA A 58 -3.81 -10.10 -6.70
C ALA A 58 -4.10 -8.66 -6.26
N PHE A 59 -5.30 -8.41 -5.74
CA PHE A 59 -5.70 -7.08 -5.28
C PHE A 59 -4.93 -6.63 -4.03
N GLN A 60 -4.67 -7.52 -3.08
CA GLN A 60 -3.91 -7.22 -1.87
C GLN A 60 -2.47 -6.82 -2.22
N TYR A 61 -1.86 -7.49 -3.20
CA TYR A 61 -0.54 -7.13 -3.72
C TYR A 61 -0.54 -5.78 -4.43
N PHE A 62 -1.52 -5.55 -5.31
CA PHE A 62 -1.70 -4.25 -5.96
C PHE A 62 -1.85 -3.09 -4.95
N LEU A 63 -2.62 -3.28 -3.88
CA LEU A 63 -2.75 -2.28 -2.81
C LEU A 63 -1.44 -2.05 -2.05
N HIS A 64 -0.62 -3.10 -1.91
CA HIS A 64 0.71 -2.96 -1.32
C HIS A 64 1.58 -2.06 -2.21
N LEU A 65 1.63 -2.33 -3.52
CA LEU A 65 2.35 -1.50 -4.49
C LEU A 65 1.90 -0.04 -4.44
N GLN A 66 0.58 0.21 -4.39
CA GLN A 66 0.03 1.56 -4.25
C GLN A 66 0.46 2.27 -2.95
N SER A 67 0.73 1.51 -1.88
CA SER A 67 1.11 2.08 -0.58
C SER A 67 2.60 2.44 -0.48
N LEU A 68 3.41 2.00 -1.45
CA LEU A 68 4.84 2.24 -1.50
C LEU A 68 5.14 3.74 -1.73
N PRO A 69 6.20 4.29 -1.10
CA PRO A 69 6.55 5.70 -1.23
C PRO A 69 6.78 6.14 -2.68
N GLU A 70 7.39 5.29 -3.50
CA GLU A 70 7.66 5.53 -4.92
C GLU A 70 6.38 5.75 -5.75
N ASN A 71 5.28 5.12 -5.31
CA ASN A 71 3.98 5.17 -5.97
C ASN A 71 3.02 6.17 -5.32
N THR A 72 3.47 6.99 -4.36
CA THR A 72 2.59 7.94 -3.66
C THR A 72 2.34 9.22 -4.47
N GLY A 73 3.14 9.47 -5.52
CA GLY A 73 3.12 10.73 -6.30
C GLY A 73 1.98 10.88 -7.31
N ASN A 74 1.76 9.88 -8.17
CA ASN A 74 0.60 9.72 -9.07
C ASN A 74 0.83 8.44 -9.92
N PRO A 75 0.77 7.24 -9.35
CA PRO A 75 1.16 6.04 -10.07
C PRO A 75 0.12 5.78 -11.15
N LYS A 76 0.56 5.47 -12.37
CA LYS A 76 -0.37 4.98 -13.38
C LYS A 76 -0.84 3.62 -12.89
N ASN A 77 -2.12 3.51 -12.52
CA ASN A 77 -2.71 2.23 -12.08
C ASN A 77 -2.45 1.09 -13.09
N GLN A 78 -2.26 1.42 -14.36
CA GLN A 78 -1.88 0.47 -15.40
C GLN A 78 -0.48 -0.14 -15.17
N ASP A 79 0.49 0.65 -14.73
CA ASP A 79 1.85 0.19 -14.46
C ASP A 79 1.85 -0.76 -13.26
N LEU A 80 1.14 -0.39 -12.19
CA LEU A 80 0.95 -1.24 -11.01
C LEU A 80 0.17 -2.54 -11.33
N ALA A 81 -0.79 -2.47 -12.24
CA ALA A 81 -1.50 -3.65 -12.72
C ALA A 81 -0.56 -4.59 -13.50
N ASN A 82 0.32 -4.03 -14.34
CA ASN A 82 1.33 -4.82 -15.05
C ASN A 82 2.28 -5.51 -14.06
N GLU A 83 2.75 -4.79 -13.04
CA GLU A 83 3.63 -5.34 -12.00
C GLU A 83 2.94 -6.42 -11.17
N THR A 84 1.65 -6.22 -10.84
CA THR A 84 0.84 -7.23 -10.16
C THR A 84 0.72 -8.50 -10.98
N VAL A 85 0.49 -8.38 -12.29
CA VAL A 85 0.41 -9.54 -13.19
C VAL A 85 1.77 -10.22 -13.35
N GLU A 86 2.87 -9.47 -13.42
CA GLU A 86 4.22 -10.03 -13.47
C GLU A 86 4.54 -10.87 -12.23
N ALA A 87 4.07 -10.46 -11.06
CA ALA A 87 4.19 -11.26 -9.84
C ALA A 87 3.34 -12.55 -9.85
N ILE A 88 2.25 -12.59 -10.62
CA ILE A 88 1.32 -13.73 -10.68
C ILE A 88 1.71 -14.77 -11.74
N ILE A 89 2.24 -14.32 -12.88
CA ILE A 89 2.62 -15.20 -14.01
C ILE A 89 3.46 -16.42 -13.56
N PRO A 90 4.47 -16.29 -12.67
CA PRO A 90 5.25 -17.43 -12.20
C PRO A 90 4.42 -18.56 -11.58
N PHE A 91 3.30 -18.25 -10.91
CA PHE A 91 2.42 -19.28 -10.34
C PHE A 91 1.77 -20.15 -11.42
N TRP A 92 1.36 -19.53 -12.52
CA TRP A 92 0.79 -20.24 -13.67
C TRP A 92 1.85 -21.03 -14.45
N GLN A 93 3.06 -20.47 -14.56
CA GLN A 93 4.20 -21.18 -15.16
C GLN A 93 4.61 -22.40 -14.34
N MET A 94 4.59 -22.31 -13.00
CA MET A 94 4.83 -23.45 -12.11
C MET A 94 3.77 -24.56 -12.30
N ALA A 95 2.51 -24.18 -12.55
CA ALA A 95 1.45 -25.12 -12.90
C ALA A 95 1.54 -25.65 -14.34
N ARG A 96 2.50 -25.17 -15.14
CA ARG A 96 2.68 -25.48 -16.57
C ARG A 96 1.46 -25.13 -17.43
N ILE A 97 0.67 -24.15 -17.01
CA ILE A 97 -0.49 -23.67 -17.74
C ILE A 97 -0.08 -22.47 -18.59
N LYS A 98 -0.39 -22.52 -19.88
CA LYS A 98 -0.15 -21.39 -20.79
C LYS A 98 -1.02 -20.20 -20.36
N THR A 99 -0.42 -19.02 -20.23
CA THR A 99 -1.14 -17.80 -19.87
C THR A 99 -1.48 -16.96 -21.10
N MET A 100 -2.53 -16.14 -21.00
CA MET A 100 -2.77 -15.04 -21.93
C MET A 100 -1.62 -14.01 -21.91
N THR A 101 -1.66 -13.04 -22.82
CA THR A 101 -0.65 -11.97 -22.84
C THR A 101 -0.71 -11.13 -21.56
N LYS A 102 0.44 -10.63 -21.10
CA LYS A 102 0.51 -9.73 -19.94
C LYS A 102 -0.45 -8.54 -20.05
N TYR A 103 -0.55 -7.96 -21.24
CA TYR A 103 -1.47 -6.86 -21.51
C TYR A 103 -2.93 -7.25 -21.23
N ASN A 104 -3.39 -8.40 -21.74
CA ASN A 104 -4.77 -8.87 -21.53
C ASN A 104 -5.04 -9.18 -20.06
N ALA A 105 -4.10 -9.83 -19.38
CA ALA A 105 -4.19 -10.08 -17.93
C ALA A 105 -4.25 -8.77 -17.12
N ALA A 106 -3.48 -7.75 -17.50
CA ALA A 106 -3.53 -6.44 -16.85
C ALA A 106 -4.86 -5.72 -17.12
N GLN A 107 -5.43 -5.84 -18.33
CA GLN A 107 -6.78 -5.31 -18.63
C GLN A 107 -7.87 -6.02 -17.83
N HIS A 108 -7.74 -7.34 -17.65
CA HIS A 108 -8.62 -8.12 -16.78
C HIS A 108 -8.57 -7.60 -15.34
N PHE A 109 -7.37 -7.43 -14.78
CA PHE A 109 -7.19 -6.83 -13.46
C PHE A 109 -7.78 -5.41 -13.36
N MET A 110 -7.55 -4.56 -14.37
CA MET A 110 -8.07 -3.19 -14.37
C MET A 110 -9.61 -3.14 -14.40
N THR A 111 -10.25 -4.12 -15.03
CA THR A 111 -11.71 -4.28 -14.98
C THR A 111 -12.19 -4.60 -13.57
N LEU A 112 -11.52 -5.54 -12.89
CA LEU A 112 -11.78 -5.87 -11.48
C LEU A 112 -11.56 -4.64 -10.57
N HIS A 113 -10.48 -3.88 -10.80
CA HIS A 113 -10.18 -2.66 -10.06
C HIS A 113 -11.24 -1.57 -10.27
N LYS A 114 -11.73 -1.39 -11.49
CA LYS A 114 -12.83 -0.47 -11.78
C LYS A 114 -14.11 -0.85 -11.01
N LYS A 115 -14.50 -2.14 -11.05
CA LYS A 115 -15.66 -2.65 -10.29
C LYS A 115 -15.53 -2.33 -8.81
N HIS A 116 -14.35 -2.58 -8.22
CA HIS A 116 -14.08 -2.25 -6.82
C HIS A 116 -14.27 -0.76 -6.54
N ARG A 117 -13.70 0.13 -7.35
CA ARG A 117 -13.86 1.58 -7.14
C ARG A 117 -15.31 2.02 -7.17
N ASP A 118 -16.10 1.48 -8.10
CA ASP A 118 -17.51 1.82 -8.25
C ASP A 118 -18.34 1.36 -7.03
N LEU A 119 -18.00 0.20 -6.46
CA LEU A 119 -18.56 -0.28 -5.20
C LEU A 119 -18.11 0.56 -4.00
N ALA A 120 -16.83 0.94 -3.95
CA ALA A 120 -16.24 1.73 -2.89
C ALA A 120 -16.82 3.15 -2.80
N ARG A 121 -17.22 3.75 -3.93
CA ARG A 121 -17.97 5.03 -3.98
C ARG A 121 -19.26 4.97 -3.18
N ASN A 122 -19.90 3.80 -3.15
CA ASN A 122 -21.18 3.57 -2.48
C ASN A 122 -21.04 2.86 -1.13
N LYS A 123 -19.85 2.85 -0.52
CA LYS A 123 -19.58 2.10 0.73
C LYS A 123 -20.46 2.51 1.92
N GLY A 124 -20.94 3.75 1.96
CA GLY A 124 -21.79 4.27 3.03
C GLY A 124 -23.27 3.85 2.93
N ARG A 125 -23.70 3.28 1.80
CA ARG A 125 -25.09 2.83 1.63
C ARG A 125 -25.34 1.58 2.48
N THR A 126 -26.38 1.64 3.31
CA THR A 126 -26.86 0.50 4.09
C THR A 126 -27.53 -0.52 3.16
N GLY A 127 -27.16 -1.80 3.29
CA GLY A 127 -27.67 -2.90 2.44
C GLY A 127 -26.87 -3.16 1.16
N ASP A 128 -27.24 -4.21 0.43
CA ASP A 128 -26.63 -4.63 -0.85
C ASP A 128 -27.69 -4.82 -1.95
N PRO A 129 -28.27 -3.74 -2.50
CA PRO A 129 -29.29 -3.84 -3.54
C PRO A 129 -28.76 -4.56 -4.79
N GLY A 130 -29.40 -5.66 -5.15
CA GLY A 130 -28.97 -6.50 -6.28
C GLY A 130 -27.74 -7.35 -5.99
N GLY A 131 -27.32 -7.52 -4.73
CA GLY A 131 -26.29 -8.47 -4.32
C GLY A 131 -24.89 -8.17 -4.86
N LYS A 132 -24.61 -6.93 -5.30
CA LYS A 132 -23.38 -6.58 -6.02
C LYS A 132 -22.14 -6.69 -5.15
N ARG A 133 -22.22 -6.30 -3.86
CA ARG A 133 -21.10 -6.44 -2.92
C ARG A 133 -20.82 -7.91 -2.64
N SER A 134 -21.88 -8.69 -2.43
CA SER A 134 -21.79 -10.12 -2.16
C SER A 134 -21.22 -10.88 -3.36
N ALA A 135 -21.71 -10.60 -4.56
CA ALA A 135 -21.19 -11.15 -5.82
C ALA A 135 -19.71 -10.78 -6.03
N PHE A 136 -19.34 -9.54 -5.74
CA PHE A 136 -17.94 -9.11 -5.83
C PHE A 136 -17.04 -9.80 -4.80
N VAL A 137 -17.53 -10.08 -3.59
CA VAL A 137 -16.77 -10.87 -2.60
C VAL A 137 -16.53 -12.29 -3.09
N LEU A 138 -17.53 -12.93 -3.71
CA LEU A 138 -17.36 -14.25 -4.33
C LEU A 138 -16.38 -14.21 -5.51
N GLU A 139 -16.46 -13.17 -6.34
CA GLU A 139 -15.49 -12.93 -7.42
C GLU A 139 -14.07 -12.72 -6.85
N LEU A 140 -13.91 -12.02 -5.72
CA LEU A 140 -12.60 -11.86 -5.07
C LEU A 140 -12.01 -13.20 -4.61
N ASP A 141 -12.83 -14.14 -4.16
CA ASP A 141 -12.36 -15.44 -3.67
C ASP A 141 -12.18 -16.47 -4.80
N SER A 142 -12.54 -16.14 -6.03
CA SER A 142 -12.26 -16.97 -7.20
C SER A 142 -10.81 -16.82 -7.69
N LEU A 143 -10.39 -17.79 -8.50
CA LEU A 143 -9.11 -17.78 -9.21
C LEU A 143 -8.95 -16.49 -10.03
N PHE A 144 -7.76 -15.87 -9.99
CA PHE A 144 -7.38 -14.83 -10.94
C PHE A 144 -6.98 -15.51 -12.26
N ASP A 145 -7.99 -15.80 -13.08
CA ASP A 145 -7.84 -16.61 -14.29
C ASP A 145 -7.13 -15.82 -15.40
N ILE A 146 -5.89 -16.23 -15.67
CA ILE A 146 -5.09 -15.72 -16.78
C ILE A 146 -4.69 -16.83 -17.75
N GLY A 147 -5.40 -17.96 -17.75
CA GLY A 147 -5.20 -19.02 -18.73
C GLY A 147 -5.36 -18.50 -20.16
N ALA A 148 -4.50 -18.97 -21.06
CA ALA A 148 -4.71 -18.76 -22.48
C ALA A 148 -5.98 -19.50 -22.94
N SER A 149 -6.64 -19.00 -23.98
CA SER A 149 -7.84 -19.66 -24.54
C SER A 149 -7.56 -21.08 -25.05
N ASP A 150 -6.31 -21.37 -25.39
CA ASP A 150 -5.82 -22.68 -25.83
C ASP A 150 -5.01 -23.40 -24.74
N ALA A 151 -5.13 -22.98 -23.48
CA ALA A 151 -4.38 -23.58 -22.37
C ALA A 151 -4.79 -25.02 -22.05
N ILE A 152 -5.97 -25.45 -22.50
CA ILE A 152 -6.45 -26.83 -22.45
C ILE A 152 -6.63 -27.28 -23.90
N GLN A 153 -5.54 -27.71 -24.53
CA GLN A 153 -5.62 -28.58 -25.70
C GLN A 153 -5.38 -30.00 -25.22
N GLU A 154 -6.40 -30.85 -25.37
CA GLU A 154 -6.31 -32.31 -25.21
C GLU A 154 -5.34 -32.94 -26.23
#